data_AF-A0A7R9YK35-F1
#
_entry.id   AF-A0A7R9YK35-F1
#
_cell.length_a   1.000
_cell.length_b   1.000
_cell.length_c   1.000
_cell.angle_alpha   90.00
_cell.angle_beta   90.00
_cell.angle_gamma   90.00
#
_symmetry.space_group_name_H-M   'P 1'
#
loop_
_entity.id
_entity.type
_entity.pdbx_description
1 polymer ?
#
loop_
_entity_poly.entity_id
_entity_poly.type
_entity_poly.pdbx_seq_one_letter_code
_entity_poly.pdbx_strand_id
1 'polypeptide(L)'
;VASRFILTAVMPKVILEAYPQHQQINAVLRRNSIDGYVYHYRYEFGVCDQAMPRLCLRNLLVAAIGILITVTVFLPIRLALLSTATVVMIDVLLLGVMVIYHVRLHCMTTVTLLIALGLAIDYSCHLAHAYETSPLPTQLEKVKHACSTMGLSILNAGASTLLGTGFMALSETPVFQTVFVLVWNTVFFGLMAGLMFVPVVLSLVGGGVHKSKALQLLGMMENEGSFVRRAHSHAGASTGASFAHRRHIPMA
;
A
#
# COMPACT_ATOMS: atom_id res chain seq x y z
N VAL A 1 39.10 -1.08 -38.26
CA VAL A 1 39.42 -2.31 -37.49
C VAL A 1 39.65 -1.90 -36.05
N ALA A 2 38.80 -2.34 -35.11
CA ALA A 2 39.02 -2.05 -33.69
C ALA A 2 40.05 -3.04 -33.15
N SER A 3 41.28 -2.57 -32.89
CA SER A 3 42.34 -3.39 -32.29
C SER A 3 42.06 -3.60 -30.82
N ARG A 4 41.99 -4.86 -30.36
CA ARG A 4 41.82 -5.21 -28.94
C ARG A 4 43.19 -5.57 -28.36
N PHE A 5 43.59 -4.86 -27.31
CA PHE A 5 44.82 -5.15 -26.56
C PHE A 5 44.46 -5.73 -25.20
N ILE A 6 45.13 -6.81 -24.81
CA ILE A 6 44.97 -7.42 -23.49
C ILE A 6 45.98 -6.75 -22.55
N LEU A 7 45.48 -6.16 -21.47
CA LEU A 7 46.29 -5.56 -20.42
C LEU A 7 46.08 -6.35 -19.13
N THR A 8 47.16 -6.74 -18.47
CA THR A 8 47.13 -7.34 -17.14
C THR A 8 47.40 -6.26 -16.11
N ALA A 9 46.54 -6.15 -15.10
CA ALA A 9 46.70 -5.18 -14.01
C ALA A 9 46.30 -5.83 -12.69
N VAL A 10 46.91 -5.36 -11.59
CA VAL A 10 46.54 -5.78 -10.24
C VAL A 10 45.17 -5.18 -9.92
N MET A 11 44.18 -6.06 -9.77
CA MET A 11 42.82 -5.66 -9.45
C MET A 11 42.64 -5.51 -7.94
N PRO A 12 41.96 -4.45 -7.47
CA PRO A 12 41.63 -4.31 -6.07
C PRO A 12 40.73 -5.44 -5.62
N LYS A 13 40.96 -5.94 -4.40
CA LYS A 13 40.19 -7.06 -3.83
C LYS A 13 38.71 -6.68 -3.64
N VAL A 14 38.43 -5.41 -3.40
CA VAL A 14 37.08 -4.86 -3.19
C VAL A 14 36.52 -4.30 -4.51
N ILE A 15 35.27 -4.65 -4.85
CA ILE A 15 34.60 -4.20 -6.10
C ILE A 15 34.42 -2.67 -6.12
N LEU A 16 34.17 -2.05 -4.95
CA LEU A 16 34.00 -0.61 -4.80
C LEU A 16 35.23 0.19 -5.25
N GLU A 17 36.43 -0.37 -5.10
CA GLU A 17 37.69 0.25 -5.51
C GLU A 17 37.98 0.06 -7.00
N ALA A 18 37.30 -0.88 -7.67
CA ALA A 18 37.49 -1.13 -9.09
C ALA A 18 36.98 0.03 -9.95
N TYR A 19 35.88 0.68 -9.56
CA TYR A 19 35.31 1.81 -10.31
C TYR A 19 36.22 3.06 -10.35
N PRO A 20 36.74 3.59 -9.23
CA PRO A 20 37.63 4.74 -9.28
C PRO A 20 38.92 4.44 -10.06
N GLN A 21 39.44 3.20 -9.97
CA GLN A 21 40.57 2.76 -10.79
C GLN A 21 40.24 2.79 -12.29
N HIS A 22 39.04 2.34 -12.69
CA HIS A 22 38.57 2.44 -14.08
C HIS A 22 38.48 3.89 -14.57
N GLN A 23 37.96 4.79 -13.73
CA GLN A 23 37.91 6.22 -14.05
C GLN A 23 39.30 6.81 -14.27
N GLN A 24 40.28 6.43 -13.44
CA GLN A 24 41.67 6.86 -13.60
C GLN A 24 42.27 6.36 -14.93
N ILE A 25 42.05 5.09 -15.27
CA ILE A 25 42.55 4.52 -16.52
C ILE A 25 41.91 5.21 -17.74
N ASN A 26 40.60 5.46 -17.71
CA ASN A 26 39.92 6.19 -18.78
C ASN A 26 40.39 7.65 -18.87
N ALA A 27 40.74 8.28 -17.75
CA ALA A 27 41.31 9.63 -17.75
C ALA A 27 42.70 9.66 -18.43
N VAL A 28 43.53 8.64 -18.21
CA VAL A 28 44.83 8.50 -18.90
C VAL A 28 44.65 8.28 -20.41
N LEU A 29 43.70 7.45 -20.82
CA LEU A 29 43.38 7.24 -22.24
C LEU A 29 42.93 8.54 -22.92
N ARG A 30 42.02 9.28 -22.28
CA ARG A 30 41.56 10.59 -22.78
C ARG A 30 42.69 11.61 -22.84
N ARG A 31 43.56 11.66 -21.83
CA ARG A 31 44.71 12.57 -21.79
C ARG A 31 45.66 12.33 -22.97
N ASN A 32 45.79 11.07 -23.40
CA ASN A 32 46.66 10.69 -24.51
C ASN A 32 45.94 10.67 -25.87
N SER A 33 44.71 11.19 -25.97
CA SER A 33 43.90 11.19 -27.20
C SER A 33 43.69 9.80 -27.81
N ILE A 34 43.64 8.77 -26.96
CA ILE A 34 43.39 7.40 -27.37
C ILE A 34 41.87 7.17 -27.30
N ASP A 35 41.23 7.05 -28.45
CA ASP A 35 39.83 6.62 -28.56
C ASP A 35 39.73 5.12 -28.27
N GLY A 36 39.55 4.80 -26.99
CA GLY A 36 39.43 3.43 -26.50
C GLY A 36 38.74 3.37 -25.14
N TYR A 37 38.19 2.20 -24.81
CA TYR A 37 37.58 1.93 -23.52
C TYR A 37 38.20 0.66 -22.91
N VAL A 38 38.40 0.66 -21.61
CA VAL A 38 38.87 -0.53 -20.89
C VAL A 38 37.67 -1.36 -20.44
N TYR A 39 37.63 -2.59 -20.91
CA TYR A 39 36.61 -3.57 -20.53
C TYR A 39 37.14 -4.53 -19.46
N HIS A 40 36.43 -4.62 -18.35
CA HIS A 40 36.64 -5.65 -17.35
C HIS A 40 35.36 -5.84 -16.53
N TYR A 41 34.95 -7.09 -16.27
CA TYR A 41 33.68 -7.39 -15.60
C TYR A 41 33.53 -6.66 -14.25
N ARG A 42 34.61 -6.56 -13.45
CA ARG A 42 34.60 -5.84 -12.16
C ARG A 42 34.26 -4.36 -12.29
N TYR A 43 34.63 -3.73 -13.43
CA TYR A 43 34.32 -2.32 -13.67
C TYR A 43 32.85 -2.13 -13.97
N GLU A 44 32.25 -3.00 -14.78
CA GLU A 44 30.81 -2.95 -15.06
C GLU A 44 29.98 -3.16 -13.78
N PHE A 45 30.34 -4.14 -12.95
CA PHE A 45 29.70 -4.33 -11.66
C PHE A 45 29.90 -3.13 -10.72
N GLY A 46 31.08 -2.52 -10.72
CA GLY A 46 31.36 -1.30 -9.94
C GLY A 46 30.52 -0.10 -10.38
N VAL A 47 30.31 0.09 -11.68
CA VAL A 47 29.42 1.14 -12.22
C VAL A 47 27.99 0.91 -11.73
N CYS A 48 27.49 -0.33 -11.85
CA CYS A 48 26.14 -0.71 -11.44
C CYS A 48 25.92 -0.50 -9.93
N ASP A 49 26.89 -0.89 -9.11
CA ASP A 49 26.82 -0.76 -7.65
C ASP A 49 26.73 0.71 -7.21
N GLN A 50 27.52 1.60 -7.81
CA GLN A 50 27.46 3.04 -7.53
C GLN A 50 26.16 3.70 -8.00
N ALA A 51 25.57 3.22 -9.09
CA ALA A 51 24.31 3.74 -9.59
C ALA A 51 23.11 3.26 -8.74
N MET A 52 23.25 2.17 -7.99
CA MET A 52 22.15 1.47 -7.33
C MET A 52 21.35 2.33 -6.35
N PRO A 53 21.95 3.13 -5.44
CA PRO A 53 21.18 3.95 -4.50
C PRO A 53 20.28 4.99 -5.20
N ARG A 54 20.80 5.61 -6.26
CA ARG A 54 20.03 6.59 -7.06
C ARG A 54 18.89 5.91 -7.80
N LEU A 55 19.15 4.72 -8.35
CA LEU A 55 18.16 3.94 -9.08
C LEU A 55 17.06 3.42 -8.15
N CYS A 56 17.44 2.91 -6.98
CA CYS A 56 16.53 2.47 -5.93
C CYS A 56 15.60 3.59 -5.49
N LEU A 57 16.15 4.76 -5.14
CA LEU A 57 15.34 5.91 -4.72
C LEU A 57 14.39 6.36 -5.83
N ARG A 58 14.86 6.48 -7.06
CA ARG A 58 14.01 6.85 -8.20
C ARG A 58 12.88 5.85 -8.42
N ASN A 59 13.18 4.56 -8.39
CA ASN A 59 12.18 3.51 -8.59
C ASN A 59 11.17 3.49 -7.45
N LEU A 60 11.58 3.69 -6.21
CA LEU A 60 10.69 3.76 -5.05
C LEU A 60 9.74 4.96 -5.16
N LEU A 61 10.25 6.13 -5.56
CA LEU A 61 9.43 7.33 -5.75
C LEU A 61 8.43 7.15 -6.90
N VAL A 62 8.87 6.61 -8.04
CA VAL A 62 7.98 6.34 -9.19
C VAL A 62 6.91 5.31 -8.80
N ALA A 63 7.28 4.27 -8.05
CA ALA A 63 6.35 3.25 -7.57
C ALA A 63 5.34 3.84 -6.57
N ALA A 64 5.77 4.69 -5.64
CA ALA A 64 4.88 5.36 -4.68
C ALA A 64 3.87 6.30 -5.39
N ILE A 65 4.32 7.05 -6.40
CA ILE A 65 3.44 7.87 -7.24
C ILE A 65 2.47 6.97 -8.03
N GLY A 66 2.97 5.87 -8.59
CA GLY A 66 2.15 4.88 -9.30
C GLY A 66 1.05 4.31 -8.41
N ILE A 67 1.38 3.91 -7.18
CA ILE A 67 0.41 3.45 -6.16
C ILE A 67 -0.62 4.53 -5.87
N LEU A 68 -0.19 5.78 -5.64
CA LEU A 68 -1.12 6.86 -5.32
C LEU A 68 -2.14 7.04 -6.45
N ILE A 69 -1.68 7.02 -7.71
CA ILE A 69 -2.55 7.15 -8.88
C ILE A 69 -3.50 5.94 -8.96
N THR A 70 -2.99 4.71 -8.88
CA THR A 70 -3.84 3.52 -9.03
C THR A 70 -4.85 3.40 -7.92
N VAL A 71 -4.49 3.63 -6.65
CA VAL A 71 -5.42 3.53 -5.52
C VAL A 71 -6.45 4.65 -5.56
N THR A 72 -6.09 5.85 -6.00
CA THR A 72 -7.06 6.96 -6.16
C THR A 72 -8.13 6.67 -7.21
N VAL A 73 -7.87 5.80 -8.19
CA VAL A 73 -8.89 5.36 -9.16
C VAL A 73 -9.97 4.52 -8.49
N PHE A 74 -9.62 3.71 -7.48
CA PHE A 74 -10.57 2.80 -6.81
C PHE A 74 -11.15 3.36 -5.51
N LEU A 75 -10.41 4.21 -4.80
CA LEU A 75 -10.76 4.72 -3.47
C LEU A 75 -10.67 6.26 -3.42
N PRO A 76 -11.41 6.92 -2.51
CA PRO A 76 -11.29 8.36 -2.33
C PRO A 76 -9.86 8.76 -1.91
N ILE A 77 -9.43 9.95 -2.35
CA ILE A 77 -8.07 10.46 -2.16
C ILE A 77 -7.55 10.38 -0.71
N ARG A 78 -8.45 10.53 0.28
CA ARG A 78 -8.09 10.42 1.71
C ARG A 78 -7.57 9.03 2.08
N LEU A 79 -8.22 7.98 1.59
CA LEU A 79 -7.83 6.60 1.84
C LEU A 79 -6.61 6.23 1.01
N ALA A 80 -6.54 6.71 -0.24
CA ALA A 80 -5.37 6.52 -1.08
C ALA A 80 -4.10 7.10 -0.45
N LEU A 81 -4.16 8.35 0.04
CA LEU A 81 -3.05 8.99 0.74
C LEU A 81 -2.64 8.24 2.00
N LEU A 82 -3.61 7.72 2.77
CA LEU A 82 -3.33 6.92 3.96
C LEU A 82 -2.58 5.63 3.58
N SER A 83 -3.09 4.87 2.61
CA SER A 83 -2.47 3.63 2.14
C SER A 83 -1.06 3.90 1.60
N THR A 84 -0.86 4.91 0.73
CA THR A 84 0.48 5.27 0.23
C THR A 84 1.41 5.70 1.37
N ALA A 85 0.95 6.48 2.34
CA ALA A 85 1.76 6.87 3.49
C ALA A 85 2.18 5.66 4.34
N THR A 86 1.30 4.66 4.52
CA THR A 86 1.64 3.43 5.25
C THR A 86 2.73 2.62 4.54
N VAL A 87 2.70 2.56 3.21
CA VAL A 87 3.71 1.88 2.40
C VAL A 87 5.06 2.58 2.52
N VAL A 88 5.10 3.90 2.36
CA VAL A 88 6.34 4.68 2.51
C VAL A 88 6.93 4.51 3.91
N MET A 89 6.08 4.46 4.95
CA MET A 89 6.54 4.17 6.31
C MET A 89 7.19 2.79 6.42
N ILE A 90 6.59 1.74 5.83
CA ILE A 90 7.15 0.38 5.82
C ILE A 90 8.49 0.34 5.07
N ASP A 91 8.59 1.02 3.93
CA ASP A 91 9.84 1.07 3.15
C ASP A 91 10.98 1.72 3.95
N VAL A 92 10.69 2.80 4.69
CA VAL A 92 11.66 3.45 5.58
C VAL A 92 12.08 2.49 6.70
N LEU A 93 11.17 1.71 7.28
CA LEU A 93 11.49 0.70 8.29
C LEU A 93 12.41 -0.39 7.70
N LEU A 94 12.15 -0.83 6.47
CA LEU A 94 12.98 -1.83 5.79
C LEU A 94 14.37 -1.31 5.45
N LEU A 95 14.50 -0.04 5.03
CA LEU A 95 15.80 0.61 4.89
C LEU A 95 16.54 0.68 6.23
N GLY A 96 15.83 0.91 7.35
CA GLY A 96 16.38 0.83 8.69
C GLY A 96 16.89 -0.58 9.06
N VAL A 97 16.12 -1.62 8.74
CA VAL A 97 16.51 -3.03 8.91
C VAL A 97 17.80 -3.33 8.13
N MET A 98 17.93 -2.83 6.89
CA MET A 98 19.15 -3.04 6.10
C MET A 98 20.40 -2.49 6.79
N VAL A 99 20.27 -1.36 7.50
CA VAL A 99 21.39 -0.80 8.28
C VAL A 99 21.73 -1.68 9.48
N ILE A 100 20.72 -2.18 10.21
CA ILE A 100 20.91 -3.05 11.38
C ILE A 100 21.57 -4.38 11.02
N TYR A 101 21.13 -5.00 9.93
CA TYR A 101 21.67 -6.28 9.45
C TYR A 101 22.95 -6.12 8.59
N HIS A 102 23.48 -4.90 8.45
CA HIS A 102 24.63 -4.58 7.60
C HIS A 102 24.50 -5.09 6.16
N VAL A 103 23.26 -5.08 5.64
CA VAL A 103 22.95 -5.52 4.28
C VAL A 103 23.26 -4.38 3.32
N ARG A 104 24.14 -4.66 2.35
CA ARG A 104 24.48 -3.70 1.29
C ARG A 104 23.34 -3.59 0.27
N LEU A 105 23.15 -2.38 -0.25
CA LEU A 105 22.12 -2.08 -1.23
C LEU A 105 22.58 -2.49 -2.64
N HIS A 106 22.13 -3.66 -3.07
CA HIS A 106 22.42 -4.26 -4.38
C HIS A 106 21.15 -4.36 -5.23
N CYS A 107 21.28 -4.83 -6.47
CA CYS A 107 20.13 -5.04 -7.37
C CYS A 107 19.07 -5.94 -6.73
N MET A 108 19.48 -7.06 -6.13
CA MET A 108 18.55 -8.01 -5.50
C MET A 108 17.79 -7.40 -4.32
N THR A 109 18.47 -6.68 -3.43
CA THR A 109 17.83 -6.04 -2.28
C THR A 109 16.89 -4.92 -2.72
N THR A 110 17.25 -4.19 -3.79
CA THR A 110 16.39 -3.16 -4.39
C THR A 110 15.11 -3.77 -4.96
N VAL A 111 15.21 -4.91 -5.65
CA VAL A 111 14.04 -5.66 -6.13
C VAL A 111 13.19 -6.14 -4.94
N THR A 112 13.81 -6.64 -3.87
CA THR A 112 13.08 -7.05 -2.67
C THR A 112 12.33 -5.89 -2.01
N LEU A 113 12.91 -4.69 -1.97
CA LEU A 113 12.21 -3.48 -1.50
C LEU A 113 11.02 -3.12 -2.40
N LEU A 114 11.13 -3.29 -3.72
CA LEU A 114 9.99 -3.07 -4.63
C LEU A 114 8.89 -4.13 -4.45
N ILE A 115 9.26 -5.39 -4.21
CA ILE A 115 8.29 -6.44 -3.85
C ILE A 115 7.60 -6.08 -2.52
N ALA A 116 8.35 -5.57 -1.55
CA ALA A 116 7.82 -5.15 -0.27
C ALA A 116 6.78 -4.03 -0.39
N LEU A 117 7.05 -3.03 -1.24
CA LEU A 117 6.11 -1.97 -1.58
C LEU A 117 4.78 -2.52 -2.15
N GLY A 118 4.84 -3.58 -2.97
CA GLY A 118 3.67 -4.29 -3.50
C GLY A 118 2.88 -5.03 -2.40
N LEU A 119 3.56 -5.84 -1.59
CA LEU A 119 2.90 -6.57 -0.49
C LEU A 119 2.27 -5.63 0.55
N ALA A 120 2.96 -4.53 0.86
CA ALA A 120 2.48 -3.52 1.80
C ALA A 120 1.22 -2.81 1.31
N ILE A 121 1.17 -2.46 0.01
CA ILE A 121 -0.02 -1.80 -0.53
C ILE A 121 -1.23 -2.74 -0.58
N ASP A 122 -1.03 -4.03 -0.87
CA ASP A 122 -2.11 -5.01 -0.89
C ASP A 122 -2.81 -5.08 0.48
N TYR A 123 -2.03 -5.18 1.56
CA TYR A 123 -2.58 -5.24 2.92
C TYR A 123 -3.39 -3.99 3.29
N SER A 124 -2.88 -2.80 2.96
CA SER A 124 -3.54 -1.54 3.31
C SER A 124 -4.73 -1.20 2.40
N CYS A 125 -4.62 -1.47 1.09
CA CYS A 125 -5.65 -1.17 0.10
C CYS A 125 -6.87 -2.08 0.28
N HIS A 126 -6.67 -3.40 0.48
CA HIS A 126 -7.79 -4.32 0.73
C HIS A 126 -8.57 -3.95 1.99
N LEU A 127 -7.86 -3.55 3.06
CA LEU A 127 -8.51 -3.12 4.29
C LEU A 127 -9.23 -1.79 4.13
N ALA A 128 -8.61 -0.81 3.47
CA ALA A 128 -9.22 0.49 3.17
C ALA A 128 -10.47 0.35 2.27
N HIS A 129 -10.43 -0.57 1.31
CA HIS A 129 -11.57 -0.86 0.44
C HIS A 129 -12.72 -1.52 1.20
N ALA A 130 -12.43 -2.50 2.05
CA ALA A 130 -13.43 -3.14 2.92
C ALA A 130 -14.05 -2.16 3.93
N TYR A 131 -13.28 -1.16 4.38
CA TYR A 131 -13.78 -0.07 5.21
C TYR A 131 -14.74 0.85 4.44
N GLU A 132 -14.39 1.25 3.21
CA GLU A 132 -15.22 2.14 2.39
C GLU A 132 -16.52 1.48 1.93
N THR A 133 -16.47 0.19 1.59
CA THR A 133 -17.63 -0.61 1.16
C THR A 133 -18.54 -1.05 2.31
N SER A 134 -18.12 -0.86 3.57
CA SER A 134 -18.92 -1.28 4.73
C SER A 134 -20.21 -0.45 4.87
N PRO A 135 -21.39 -1.10 5.00
CA PRO A 135 -22.68 -0.42 5.13
C PRO A 135 -22.93 0.14 6.54
N LEU A 136 -22.03 -0.08 7.51
CA LEU A 136 -22.25 0.25 8.91
C LEU A 136 -22.22 1.77 9.18
N PRO A 137 -23.01 2.29 10.14
CA PRO A 137 -23.16 3.71 10.36
C PRO A 137 -21.98 4.32 11.14
N THR A 138 -21.41 3.59 12.11
CA THR A 138 -20.30 4.09 12.92
C THR A 138 -18.95 3.66 12.36
N GLN A 139 -17.95 4.55 12.45
CA GLN A 139 -16.60 4.27 11.93
C GLN A 139 -15.95 3.09 12.64
N LEU A 140 -16.14 2.98 13.96
CA LEU A 140 -15.61 1.87 14.72
C LEU A 140 -16.22 0.54 14.26
N GLU A 141 -17.50 0.50 13.95
CA GLU A 141 -18.15 -0.69 13.38
C GLU A 141 -17.64 -0.98 11.97
N LYS A 142 -17.46 0.05 11.12
CA LYS A 142 -16.86 -0.13 9.78
C LYS A 142 -15.45 -0.72 9.85
N VAL A 143 -14.60 -0.22 10.74
CA VAL A 143 -13.24 -0.75 10.96
C VAL A 143 -13.32 -2.19 11.46
N LYS A 144 -14.16 -2.47 12.46
CA LYS A 144 -14.35 -3.84 12.98
C LYS A 144 -14.83 -4.80 11.89
N HIS A 145 -15.76 -4.37 11.06
CA HIS A 145 -16.26 -5.14 9.92
C HIS A 145 -15.16 -5.40 8.90
N ALA A 146 -14.42 -4.37 8.48
CA ALA A 146 -13.31 -4.48 7.55
C ALA A 146 -12.22 -5.46 8.05
N CYS A 147 -11.85 -5.35 9.33
CA CYS A 147 -10.91 -6.28 9.97
C CYS A 147 -11.47 -7.70 10.05
N SER A 148 -12.76 -7.88 10.34
CA SER A 148 -13.38 -9.20 10.41
C SER A 148 -13.48 -9.87 9.03
N THR A 149 -13.67 -9.11 7.96
CA THR A 149 -13.82 -9.65 6.60
C THR A 149 -12.47 -9.86 5.92
N MET A 150 -11.54 -8.92 6.05
CA MET A 150 -10.24 -8.96 5.34
C MET A 150 -9.07 -9.42 6.20
N GLY A 151 -9.17 -9.36 7.53
CA GLY A 151 -8.05 -9.65 8.43
C GLY A 151 -7.49 -11.06 8.24
N LEU A 152 -8.36 -12.08 8.13
CA LEU A 152 -7.92 -13.45 7.90
C LEU A 152 -7.30 -13.65 6.51
N SER A 153 -7.84 -12.96 5.49
CA SER A 153 -7.27 -13.00 4.13
C SER A 153 -5.86 -12.42 4.10
N ILE A 154 -5.64 -11.28 4.76
CA ILE A 154 -4.34 -10.62 4.88
C ILE A 154 -3.34 -11.50 5.66
N LEU A 155 -3.77 -12.10 6.78
CA LEU A 155 -2.93 -13.03 7.55
C LEU A 155 -2.52 -14.25 6.72
N ASN A 156 -3.45 -14.82 5.95
CA ASN A 156 -3.15 -15.93 5.06
C ASN A 156 -2.19 -15.53 3.92
N ALA A 157 -2.32 -14.32 3.39
CA ALA A 157 -1.39 -13.79 2.38
C ALA A 157 0.03 -13.59 2.94
N GLY A 158 0.15 -13.12 4.18
CA GLY A 158 1.43 -13.07 4.89
C GLY A 158 2.01 -14.46 5.13
N ALA A 159 1.19 -15.39 5.64
CA ALA A 159 1.61 -16.76 5.93
C ALA A 159 2.08 -17.51 4.68
N SER A 160 1.38 -17.38 3.55
CA SER A 160 1.79 -18.03 2.30
C SER A 160 3.12 -17.49 1.77
N THR A 161 3.38 -16.18 1.93
CA THR A 161 4.65 -15.55 1.56
C THR A 161 5.80 -16.03 2.45
N LEU A 162 5.56 -16.15 3.76
CA LEU A 162 6.56 -16.69 4.70
C LEU A 162 6.85 -18.17 4.41
N LEU A 163 5.82 -18.97 4.10
CA LEU A 163 6.02 -20.37 3.70
C LEU A 163 6.80 -20.48 2.38
N GLY A 164 6.47 -19.64 1.39
CA GLY A 164 7.17 -19.63 0.11
C GLY A 164 8.64 -19.25 0.22
N THR A 165 8.95 -18.23 1.04
CA THR A 165 10.33 -17.78 1.26
C THR A 165 11.08 -18.59 2.29
N GLY A 166 10.41 -19.43 3.08
CA GLY A 166 11.04 -20.29 4.09
C GLY A 166 12.13 -21.21 3.52
N PHE A 167 11.96 -21.70 2.29
CA PHE A 167 13.00 -22.50 1.62
C PHE A 167 14.29 -21.73 1.34
N MET A 168 14.21 -20.40 1.20
CA MET A 168 15.39 -19.56 0.98
C MET A 168 16.26 -19.47 2.23
N ALA A 169 15.68 -19.64 3.43
CA ALA A 169 16.41 -19.69 4.69
C ALA A 169 17.35 -20.91 4.77
N LEU A 170 16.99 -22.02 4.11
CA LEU A 170 17.78 -23.25 4.09
C LEU A 170 18.93 -23.20 3.08
N SER A 171 19.02 -22.14 2.29
CA SER A 171 20.08 -22.01 1.30
C SER A 171 21.41 -21.58 1.92
N GLU A 172 22.51 -22.17 1.45
CA GLU A 172 23.87 -21.76 1.79
C GLU A 172 24.32 -20.48 1.06
N THR A 173 23.55 -20.02 0.06
CA THR A 173 23.94 -18.83 -0.71
C THR A 173 23.60 -17.54 0.06
N PRO A 174 24.58 -16.65 0.32
CA PRO A 174 24.35 -15.43 1.10
C PRO A 174 23.28 -14.49 0.51
N VAL A 175 23.14 -14.50 -0.82
CA VAL A 175 22.12 -13.72 -1.52
C VAL A 175 20.71 -14.18 -1.13
N PHE A 176 20.46 -15.49 -1.09
CA PHE A 176 19.15 -16.02 -0.73
C PHE A 176 18.82 -15.80 0.74
N GLN A 177 19.81 -15.90 1.64
CA GLN A 177 19.64 -15.57 3.06
C GLN A 177 19.29 -14.09 3.27
N THR A 178 19.93 -13.20 2.52
CA THR A 178 19.63 -11.76 2.57
C THR A 178 18.19 -11.47 2.13
N VAL A 179 17.75 -12.09 1.04
CA VAL A 179 16.36 -11.95 0.56
C VAL A 179 15.37 -12.51 1.58
N PHE A 180 15.68 -13.65 2.20
CA PHE A 180 14.85 -14.23 3.27
C PHE A 180 14.66 -13.25 4.43
N VAL A 181 15.76 -12.68 4.97
CA VAL A 181 15.68 -11.71 6.07
C VAL A 181 14.83 -10.50 5.66
N LEU A 182 15.01 -9.97 4.45
CA LEU A 182 14.24 -8.82 3.97
C LEU A 182 12.75 -9.13 3.79
N VAL A 183 12.39 -10.27 3.19
CA VAL A 183 10.99 -10.65 3.00
C VAL A 183 10.32 -10.98 4.33
N TRP A 184 11.01 -11.67 5.24
CA TRP A 184 10.50 -11.93 6.59
C TRP A 184 10.14 -10.63 7.32
N ASN A 185 11.06 -9.66 7.32
CA ASN A 185 10.81 -8.34 7.92
C ASN A 185 9.70 -7.59 7.20
N THR A 186 9.64 -7.68 5.87
CA THR A 186 8.56 -7.08 5.06
C THR A 186 7.19 -7.58 5.46
N VAL A 187 7.01 -8.90 5.57
CA VAL A 187 5.73 -9.48 5.99
C VAL A 187 5.41 -9.07 7.43
N PHE A 188 6.40 -9.09 8.33
CA PHE A 188 6.19 -8.71 9.72
C PHE A 188 5.73 -7.25 9.88
N PHE A 189 6.47 -6.29 9.29
CA PHE A 189 6.10 -4.88 9.32
C PHE A 189 4.83 -4.59 8.51
N GLY A 190 4.64 -5.27 7.39
CA GLY A 190 3.46 -5.16 6.55
C GLY A 190 2.19 -5.61 7.26
N LEU A 191 2.21 -6.76 7.95
CA LEU A 191 1.08 -7.23 8.75
C LEU A 191 0.81 -6.32 9.94
N MET A 192 1.85 -5.88 10.66
CA MET A 192 1.70 -4.97 11.81
C MET A 192 1.11 -3.62 11.37
N ALA A 193 1.64 -3.02 10.31
CA ALA A 193 1.12 -1.75 9.80
C ALA A 193 -0.26 -1.93 9.15
N GLY A 194 -0.47 -2.98 8.36
CA GLY A 194 -1.74 -3.24 7.67
C GLY A 194 -2.89 -3.59 8.61
N LEU A 195 -2.67 -4.38 9.66
CA LEU A 195 -3.72 -4.85 10.57
C LEU A 195 -3.82 -4.08 11.88
N MET A 196 -2.80 -3.33 12.29
CA MET A 196 -2.85 -2.52 13.51
C MET A 196 -2.84 -1.02 13.18
N PHE A 197 -1.86 -0.55 12.43
CA PHE A 197 -1.72 0.89 12.18
C PHE A 197 -2.85 1.46 11.29
N VAL A 198 -3.13 0.85 10.14
CA VAL A 198 -4.21 1.29 9.24
C VAL A 198 -5.57 1.39 9.93
N PRO A 199 -6.09 0.36 10.63
CA PRO A 199 -7.40 0.45 11.28
C PRO A 199 -7.45 1.46 12.43
N VAL A 200 -6.34 1.64 13.17
CA VAL A 200 -6.24 2.67 14.20
C VAL A 200 -6.33 4.07 13.58
N VAL A 201 -5.59 4.32 12.49
CA VAL A 201 -5.65 5.61 11.80
C VAL A 201 -7.02 5.84 11.16
N LEU A 202 -7.63 4.82 10.55
CA LEU A 202 -8.99 4.90 10.01
C LEU A 202 -10.03 5.23 11.08
N SER A 203 -9.89 4.67 12.27
CA SER A 203 -10.76 4.96 13.42
C SER A 203 -10.65 6.42 13.88
N LEU A 204 -9.45 7.02 13.82
CA LEU A 204 -9.22 8.41 14.23
C LEU A 204 -9.58 9.43 13.13
N VAL A 205 -9.13 9.19 11.90
CA VAL A 205 -9.31 10.09 10.75
C VAL A 205 -10.72 10.02 10.17
N GLY A 206 -11.43 8.90 10.40
CA GLY A 206 -12.81 8.73 9.99
C GLY A 206 -13.76 9.78 10.56
N GLY A 207 -13.41 10.44 11.69
CA GLY A 207 -14.27 11.35 12.47
C GLY A 207 -14.92 12.51 11.71
N GLY A 208 -14.47 12.79 10.49
CA GLY A 208 -15.07 13.77 9.58
C GLY A 208 -16.31 13.25 8.82
N VAL A 209 -17.49 13.44 9.42
CA VAL A 209 -18.78 13.69 8.74
C VAL A 209 -19.29 12.58 7.79
N HIS A 210 -20.04 11.62 8.35
CA HIS A 210 -21.11 10.93 7.62
C HIS A 210 -22.47 11.06 8.33
N LYS A 211 -22.71 12.22 8.95
CA LYS A 211 -24.06 12.60 9.41
C LYS A 211 -25.07 12.65 8.25
N SER A 212 -24.64 12.78 6.99
CA SER A 212 -25.53 13.02 5.84
C SER A 212 -26.42 11.83 5.46
N LYS A 213 -25.95 10.57 5.45
CA LYS A 213 -26.83 9.43 5.11
C LYS A 213 -27.74 9.03 6.27
N ALA A 214 -27.27 9.13 7.51
CA ALA A 214 -28.11 8.90 8.67
C ALA A 214 -29.18 9.98 8.83
N LEU A 215 -28.87 11.27 8.62
CA LEU A 215 -29.88 12.33 8.56
C LEU A 215 -30.77 12.26 7.32
N GLN A 216 -30.28 11.78 6.17
CA GLN A 216 -31.14 11.56 4.99
C GLN A 216 -32.12 10.41 5.24
N LEU A 217 -31.68 9.31 5.86
CA LEU A 217 -32.58 8.21 6.23
C LEU A 217 -33.52 8.59 7.37
N LEU A 218 -33.06 9.33 8.39
CA LEU A 218 -33.93 9.91 9.41
C LEU A 218 -34.94 10.89 8.81
N GLY A 219 -34.51 11.73 7.87
CA GLY A 219 -35.38 12.65 7.14
C GLY A 219 -36.38 11.93 6.24
N MET A 220 -36.00 10.80 5.62
CA MET A 220 -36.91 9.95 4.86
C MET A 220 -37.92 9.24 5.77
N MET A 221 -37.49 8.73 6.93
CA MET A 221 -38.39 8.09 7.92
C MET A 221 -39.32 9.12 8.60
N GLU A 222 -38.85 10.33 8.85
CA GLU A 222 -39.68 11.43 9.37
C GLU A 222 -40.72 11.89 8.34
N ASN A 223 -40.34 11.94 7.05
CA ASN A 223 -41.26 12.30 5.98
C ASN A 223 -42.34 11.22 5.77
N GLU A 224 -41.98 9.92 5.81
CA GLU A 224 -42.97 8.83 5.78
C GLU A 224 -43.90 8.84 7.01
N GLY A 225 -43.36 9.06 8.22
CA GLY A 225 -44.17 9.17 9.44
C GLY A 225 -45.14 10.37 9.42
N SER A 226 -44.73 11.48 8.82
CA SER A 226 -45.57 12.67 8.64
C SER A 226 -46.67 12.47 7.58
N PHE A 227 -46.39 11.71 6.52
CA PHE A 227 -47.35 11.33 5.49
C PHE A 227 -48.43 10.40 6.07
N VAL A 228 -48.05 9.40 6.86
CA VAL A 228 -48.99 8.50 7.56
C VAL A 228 -49.86 9.28 8.56
N ARG A 229 -49.30 10.22 9.34
CA ARG A 229 -50.10 11.08 10.23
C ARG A 229 -51.07 11.99 9.48
N ARG A 230 -50.67 12.57 8.34
CA ARG A 230 -51.58 13.36 7.48
C ARG A 230 -52.67 12.51 6.84
N ALA A 231 -52.35 11.29 6.40
CA ALA A 231 -53.34 10.35 5.85
C ALA A 231 -54.39 9.95 6.90
N HIS A 232 -53.98 9.67 8.14
CA HIS A 232 -54.92 9.40 9.24
C HIS A 232 -55.74 10.63 9.66
N SER A 233 -55.17 11.83 9.62
CA SER A 233 -55.88 13.09 9.91
C SER A 233 -56.97 13.40 8.87
N HIS A 234 -56.74 13.08 7.58
CA HIS A 234 -57.76 13.28 6.53
C HIS A 234 -58.83 12.18 6.54
N ALA A 235 -58.49 10.95 6.93
CA ALA A 235 -59.46 9.86 7.09
C ALA A 235 -60.40 10.07 8.29
N GLY A 236 -59.92 10.69 9.38
CA GLY A 236 -60.74 11.02 10.56
C GLY A 236 -61.68 12.22 10.38
N ALA A 237 -61.40 13.11 9.42
CA ALA A 237 -62.23 14.29 9.16
C ALA A 237 -63.46 13.99 8.28
N SER A 238 -63.44 12.91 7.48
CA SER A 238 -64.55 12.54 6.59
C SER A 238 -65.60 11.61 7.24
N THR A 239 -65.29 10.99 8.38
CA THR A 239 -66.22 10.08 9.09
C THR A 239 -67.05 10.78 10.17
N GLY A 240 -66.68 12.00 10.59
CA GLY A 240 -67.41 12.77 11.61
C GLY A 240 -68.65 13.53 11.11
N ALA A 241 -68.83 13.68 9.79
CA ALA A 241 -69.92 14.48 9.23
C ALA A 241 -71.14 13.66 8.73
N SER A 242 -71.11 12.33 8.80
CA SER A 242 -72.14 11.46 8.19
C SER A 242 -72.95 10.61 9.18
N PHE A 243 -73.00 10.96 10.47
CA PHE A 243 -73.77 10.18 11.47
C PHE A 243 -74.80 11.00 12.27
N ALA A 244 -75.04 12.26 11.91
CA ALA A 244 -75.92 13.16 12.66
C ALA A 244 -77.23 13.54 11.94
N HIS A 245 -77.83 12.67 11.11
CA HIS A 245 -79.23 12.91 10.72
C HIS A 245 -79.94 11.67 10.17
N ARG A 246 -80.67 10.95 11.04
CA ARG A 246 -81.99 10.32 10.78
C ARG A 246 -82.34 9.34 11.89
N ARG A 247 -83.01 9.84 12.93
CA ARG A 247 -84.07 9.10 13.63
C ARG A 247 -85.32 9.95 13.53
N HIS A 248 -86.34 9.47 12.82
CA HIS A 248 -87.74 9.65 13.19
C HIS A 248 -88.60 8.66 12.38
N ILE A 249 -89.30 7.82 13.14
CA ILE A 249 -90.35 6.86 12.77
C ILE A 249 -91.66 7.67 12.57
N PRO A 250 -92.66 7.21 11.77
CA PRO A 250 -93.74 6.35 12.30
C PRO A 250 -94.17 5.23 11.30
N MET A 251 -94.45 4.00 11.73
CA MET A 251 -95.79 3.45 12.11
C MET A 251 -96.89 3.65 11.05
N ALA A 252 -97.15 2.58 10.28
CA ALA A 252 -98.47 2.04 9.93
C ALA A 252 -98.28 0.62 9.37
#